data_AF-A0A1G9YAC8-F1
#
_entry.id   AF-A0A1G9YAC8-F1
#
_cell.length_a   1.000
_cell.length_b   1.000
_cell.length_c   1.000
_cell.angle_alpha   90.00
_cell.angle_beta   90.00
_cell.angle_gamma   90.00
#
_symmetry.space_group_name_H-M   'P 1'
#
loop_
_entity.id
_entity.type
_entity.pdbx_description
1 polymer ?
#
loop_
_entity_poly.entity_id
_entity_poly.type
_entity_poly.pdbx_seq_one_letter_code
_entity_poly.pdbx_strand_id
1 'polypeptide(L)'
;MTFNFPKLCIGFSASLLLMSCGATSLVSTPIENIDTTPLKIADLSDSEKKHWGHLDLVADTIPGMSVDKAYTDIIGNKKGQKVIVAVLDSGMDLKHEDLDGVLWTNKGEKPGNGIDDDGNGYIDDIHGYNFLGESYNEQLEYARIVRLNIGDATLQSKAKKQLDENYQKALQNKQQYEQILQAVKTADEAIKKELGKETYTKKDVATIKPTDQAMQQHVGVITQMFTFAESIAEVYEDLNAGLKHFTDQLNYNYNKDFNGREVVGDNPYDIKDLGYGNGNPQNLVEDESHGTHVAGIIAAERNNGKGVNGVANNVAIMSIRAVPNGDEYDKDIALGIRYAVDNGAKIINASFGKSFSPNAEWVYDALKYAAENDVLFVHAAGNEGADLDDPNNPNFPNDQVNNGPEISDNVITVGALSSKYGSEMVATFSNYGKINVDVFAPGDNIYSTMPDNDYEYQGGTSMAAPAVAGVAALIRSQYPKLSASEVKHILMESGLAPMAKVILAGDASITKTLNNVSTSGKIVNAYNALIMADNVSKGKIKI
;
A
#
# COMPACT_ATOMS: atom_id res chain seq x y z
N MET A 1 -81.17 46.13 -2.63
CA MET A 1 -80.17 45.30 -3.32
C MET A 1 -78.81 45.95 -3.13
N THR A 2 -77.79 45.10 -2.98
CA THR A 2 -76.35 45.35 -3.04
C THR A 2 -75.68 46.17 -1.94
N PHE A 3 -74.89 45.42 -1.17
CA PHE A 3 -73.95 45.72 -0.11
C PHE A 3 -72.70 46.48 -0.59
N ASN A 4 -72.06 47.23 0.32
CA ASN A 4 -70.66 46.95 0.69
C ASN A 4 -70.27 47.54 2.06
N PHE A 5 -69.62 46.71 2.88
CA PHE A 5 -69.17 46.96 4.26
C PHE A 5 -67.79 47.67 4.31
N PRO A 6 -67.46 48.39 5.40
CA PRO A 6 -66.16 49.02 5.61
C PRO A 6 -65.19 48.17 6.44
N LYS A 7 -63.92 48.60 6.38
CA LYS A 7 -62.72 48.10 7.08
C LYS A 7 -62.90 47.99 8.61
N LEU A 8 -62.34 46.93 9.21
CA LEU A 8 -62.05 46.89 10.64
C LEU A 8 -60.70 46.22 10.92
N CYS A 9 -59.90 46.91 11.74
CA CYS A 9 -58.60 46.49 12.27
C CYS A 9 -58.76 45.34 13.28
N ILE A 10 -57.84 44.38 13.28
CA ILE A 10 -57.71 43.37 14.34
C ILE A 10 -56.27 43.39 14.86
N GLY A 11 -56.15 43.54 16.17
CA GLY A 11 -54.91 43.63 16.92
C GLY A 11 -54.22 42.27 17.12
N PHE A 12 -52.90 42.36 17.22
CA PHE A 12 -51.96 41.29 17.54
C PHE A 12 -52.26 40.60 18.88
N SER A 13 -52.21 39.27 18.90
CA SER A 13 -51.95 38.47 20.11
C SER A 13 -50.82 37.49 19.77
N ALA A 14 -49.69 37.65 20.43
CA ALA A 14 -48.48 36.88 20.22
C ALA A 14 -48.52 35.59 21.03
N SER A 15 -48.59 34.46 20.33
CA SER A 15 -48.38 33.12 20.91
C SER A 15 -46.90 32.77 20.75
N LEU A 16 -46.13 32.80 21.84
CA LEU A 16 -44.78 32.22 21.87
C LEU A 16 -44.89 30.70 21.76
N LEU A 17 -44.55 30.16 20.59
CA LEU A 17 -44.18 28.76 20.42
C LEU A 17 -42.72 28.60 20.84
N LEU A 18 -42.49 27.99 22.01
CA LEU A 18 -41.19 27.46 22.40
C LEU A 18 -40.90 26.24 21.51
N MET A 19 -40.24 26.46 20.37
CA MET A 19 -39.59 25.37 19.63
C MET A 19 -38.39 24.89 20.44
N SER A 20 -38.57 23.74 21.09
CA SER A 20 -37.48 22.90 21.56
C SER A 20 -36.68 22.43 20.34
N CYS A 21 -35.56 23.10 20.05
CA CYS A 21 -34.53 22.57 19.17
C CYS A 21 -33.77 21.46 19.92
N GLY A 22 -34.41 20.31 20.09
CA GLY A 22 -33.67 19.08 20.33
C GLY A 22 -32.94 18.74 19.04
N ALA A 23 -31.61 18.91 19.01
CA ALA A 23 -30.79 18.36 17.95
C ALA A 23 -31.04 16.85 17.91
N THR A 24 -31.76 16.37 16.90
CA THR A 24 -31.88 14.95 16.61
C THR A 24 -30.47 14.45 16.34
N SER A 25 -29.89 13.67 17.27
CA SER A 25 -28.67 12.93 16.97
C SER A 25 -29.01 11.98 15.82
N LEU A 26 -28.45 12.22 14.64
CA LEU A 26 -28.45 11.22 13.57
C LEU A 26 -27.84 9.94 14.16
N VAL A 27 -28.64 8.88 14.23
CA VAL A 27 -28.17 7.56 14.63
C VAL A 27 -27.52 6.95 13.39
N SER A 28 -26.19 6.99 13.34
CA SER A 28 -25.45 6.31 12.27
C SER A 28 -25.68 4.80 12.36
N THR A 29 -26.22 4.21 11.30
CA THR A 29 -26.41 2.76 11.18
C THR A 29 -25.30 2.17 10.31
N PRO A 30 -24.71 1.03 10.69
CA PRO A 30 -23.77 0.31 9.82
C PRO A 30 -24.39 -0.02 8.46
N ILE A 31 -23.54 -0.10 7.44
CA ILE A 31 -23.90 -0.65 6.14
C ILE A 31 -24.06 -2.16 6.30
N GLU A 32 -25.26 -2.64 5.98
CA GLU A 32 -25.61 -4.06 5.99
C GLU A 32 -26.09 -4.48 4.58
N ASN A 33 -25.85 -5.73 4.20
CA ASN A 33 -26.36 -6.39 2.99
C ASN A 33 -26.01 -5.67 1.65
N ILE A 34 -24.79 -5.92 1.16
CA ILE A 34 -24.26 -5.39 -0.10
C ILE A 34 -24.46 -6.33 -1.31
N ASP A 35 -25.06 -7.50 -1.12
CA ASP A 35 -25.20 -8.50 -2.17
C ASP A 35 -26.23 -8.11 -3.24
N THR A 36 -27.08 -7.12 -2.95
CA THR A 36 -28.02 -6.55 -3.91
C THR A 36 -27.45 -5.35 -4.69
N THR A 37 -26.22 -4.92 -4.37
CA THR A 37 -25.56 -3.82 -5.08
C THR A 37 -25.34 -4.20 -6.54
N PRO A 38 -25.83 -3.39 -7.50
CA PRO A 38 -25.64 -3.69 -8.91
C PRO A 38 -24.16 -3.59 -9.30
N LEU A 39 -23.75 -4.42 -10.25
CA LEU A 39 -22.41 -4.32 -10.83
C LEU A 39 -22.30 -3.04 -11.65
N LYS A 40 -21.22 -2.29 -11.46
CA LYS A 40 -20.88 -1.18 -12.35
C LYS A 40 -20.42 -1.75 -13.69
N ILE A 41 -21.14 -1.41 -14.76
CA ILE A 41 -20.84 -1.87 -16.13
C ILE A 41 -20.06 -0.81 -16.92
N ALA A 42 -20.19 0.46 -16.54
CA ALA A 42 -19.45 1.56 -17.15
C ALA A 42 -18.04 1.65 -16.59
N ASP A 43 -17.09 2.05 -17.44
CA ASP A 43 -15.73 2.38 -17.01
C ASP A 43 -15.73 3.50 -15.98
N LEU A 44 -14.72 3.49 -15.09
CA LEU A 44 -14.51 4.57 -14.15
C LEU A 44 -14.15 5.86 -14.90
N SER A 45 -14.75 6.97 -14.49
CA SER A 45 -14.27 8.30 -14.89
C SER A 45 -12.86 8.54 -14.31
N ASP A 46 -12.10 9.49 -14.88
CA ASP A 46 -10.73 9.77 -14.41
C ASP A 46 -10.71 10.22 -12.94
N SER A 47 -11.73 10.95 -12.49
CA SER A 47 -11.89 11.33 -11.09
C SER A 47 -12.15 10.12 -10.19
N GLU A 48 -12.93 9.14 -10.67
CA GLU A 48 -13.16 7.92 -9.92
C GLU A 48 -11.89 7.07 -9.88
N LYS A 49 -11.17 6.90 -10.99
CA LYS A 49 -9.90 6.14 -11.03
C LYS A 49 -8.89 6.66 -10.01
N LYS A 50 -8.71 7.98 -9.91
CA LYS A 50 -7.76 8.58 -8.97
C LYS A 50 -8.15 8.45 -7.49
N HIS A 51 -9.40 8.11 -7.19
CA HIS A 51 -9.97 8.24 -5.84
C HIS A 51 -10.83 7.04 -5.40
N TRP A 52 -10.85 5.96 -6.19
CA TRP A 52 -11.85 4.90 -6.03
C TRP A 52 -11.81 4.22 -4.66
N GLY A 53 -10.62 4.13 -4.05
CA GLY A 53 -10.44 3.51 -2.73
C GLY A 53 -11.21 4.22 -1.61
N HIS A 54 -11.61 5.47 -1.82
CA HIS A 54 -12.36 6.28 -0.85
C HIS A 54 -13.88 6.19 -1.01
N LEU A 55 -14.34 5.68 -2.16
CA LEU A 55 -15.75 5.62 -2.54
C LEU A 55 -16.52 4.58 -1.73
N ASP A 56 -17.85 4.64 -1.81
CA ASP A 56 -18.78 3.80 -1.07
C ASP A 56 -19.44 2.78 -2.00
N LEU A 57 -19.43 1.50 -1.60
CA LEU A 57 -19.99 0.44 -2.45
C LEU A 57 -21.49 0.61 -2.72
N VAL A 58 -22.27 1.10 -1.76
CA VAL A 58 -23.72 1.23 -1.92
C VAL A 58 -24.08 2.47 -2.73
N ALA A 59 -23.38 3.59 -2.51
CA ALA A 59 -23.64 4.84 -3.21
C ALA A 59 -23.04 4.88 -4.62
N ASP A 60 -21.82 4.36 -4.78
CA ASP A 60 -20.99 4.54 -5.97
C ASP A 60 -20.80 3.25 -6.77
N THR A 61 -21.28 2.11 -6.28
CA THR A 61 -21.11 0.76 -6.89
C THR A 61 -19.64 0.30 -7.02
N ILE A 62 -18.74 0.95 -6.27
CA ILE A 62 -17.29 0.73 -6.30
C ILE A 62 -16.84 0.20 -4.93
N PRO A 63 -16.03 -0.87 -4.86
CA PRO A 63 -15.65 -1.52 -3.60
C PRO A 63 -14.55 -0.75 -2.84
N GLY A 64 -14.74 0.56 -2.64
CA GLY A 64 -13.90 1.38 -1.77
C GLY A 64 -14.24 1.19 -0.29
N MET A 65 -13.50 1.88 0.58
CA MET A 65 -13.64 1.76 2.04
C MET A 65 -14.65 2.73 2.67
N SER A 66 -15.49 3.42 1.87
CA SER A 66 -16.44 4.44 2.35
C SER A 66 -15.78 5.57 3.16
N VAL A 67 -14.56 5.97 2.78
CA VAL A 67 -13.76 7.00 3.49
C VAL A 67 -14.47 8.35 3.41
N ASP A 68 -14.91 8.77 2.23
CA ASP A 68 -15.54 10.09 2.07
C ASP A 68 -16.87 10.19 2.81
N LYS A 69 -17.62 9.08 2.84
CA LYS A 69 -18.84 8.96 3.64
C LYS A 69 -18.53 9.05 5.13
N ALA A 70 -17.48 8.39 5.61
CA ALA A 70 -17.03 8.50 7.00
C ALA A 70 -16.69 9.95 7.39
N TYR A 71 -16.00 10.69 6.51
CA TYR A 71 -15.73 12.12 6.72
C TYR A 71 -17.00 12.96 6.74
N THR A 72 -17.93 12.72 5.82
CA THR A 72 -19.16 13.52 5.68
C THR A 72 -20.11 13.28 6.85
N ASP A 73 -20.37 12.01 7.19
CA ASP A 73 -21.47 11.63 8.05
C ASP A 73 -21.07 11.46 9.53
N ILE A 74 -19.81 11.09 9.80
CA ILE A 74 -19.36 10.73 11.16
C ILE A 74 -18.33 11.72 11.69
N ILE A 75 -17.25 11.98 10.95
CA ILE A 75 -16.15 12.84 11.43
C ILE A 75 -16.60 14.30 11.39
N GLY A 76 -17.07 14.78 10.24
CA GLY A 76 -17.45 16.17 10.01
C GLY A 76 -16.36 17.13 10.52
N ASN A 77 -16.73 17.98 11.48
CA ASN A 77 -15.82 18.95 12.10
C ASN A 77 -15.22 18.49 13.44
N LYS A 78 -15.38 17.21 13.81
CA LYS A 78 -14.81 16.68 15.06
C LYS A 78 -13.29 16.73 15.01
N LYS A 79 -12.70 17.20 16.11
CA LYS A 79 -11.24 17.21 16.29
C LYS A 79 -10.83 15.90 16.93
N GLY A 80 -9.92 15.17 16.28
CA GLY A 80 -9.28 13.99 16.84
C GLY A 80 -7.96 14.30 17.56
N GLN A 81 -7.35 13.28 18.15
CA GLN A 81 -5.97 13.32 18.64
C GLN A 81 -5.00 13.01 17.50
N LYS A 82 -3.87 13.73 17.45
CA LYS A 82 -2.85 13.47 16.43
C LYS A 82 -2.25 12.08 16.65
N VAL A 83 -2.27 11.24 15.61
CA VAL A 83 -1.75 9.86 15.64
C VAL A 83 -0.43 9.79 14.89
N ILE A 84 0.61 9.23 15.50
CA ILE A 84 1.87 8.96 14.82
C ILE A 84 1.74 7.62 14.10
N VAL A 85 2.00 7.61 12.79
CA VAL A 85 2.03 6.42 11.95
C VAL A 85 3.44 6.29 11.38
N ALA A 86 4.11 5.17 11.67
CA ALA A 86 5.41 4.87 11.08
C ALA A 86 5.23 4.16 9.74
N VAL A 87 5.96 4.61 8.73
CA VAL A 87 6.09 3.94 7.43
C VAL A 87 7.45 3.26 7.44
N LEU A 88 7.45 1.96 7.73
CA LEU A 88 8.64 1.11 7.69
C LEU A 88 8.79 0.56 6.28
N ASP A 89 9.65 1.20 5.49
CA ASP A 89 9.70 1.02 4.05
C ASP A 89 11.09 1.42 3.51
N SER A 90 11.13 1.91 2.27
CA SER A 90 12.31 2.35 1.51
C SER A 90 12.74 3.79 1.81
N GLY A 91 12.09 4.45 2.77
CA GLY A 91 12.19 5.90 2.96
C GLY A 91 11.16 6.64 2.10
N MET A 92 11.11 7.97 2.23
CA MET A 92 10.14 8.78 1.50
C MET A 92 10.68 10.16 1.18
N ASP A 93 10.08 10.83 0.20
CA ASP A 93 10.37 12.22 -0.09
C ASP A 93 9.81 13.13 1.01
N LEU A 94 10.70 13.54 1.92
CA LEU A 94 10.38 14.42 3.05
C LEU A 94 10.05 15.86 2.61
N LYS A 95 10.18 16.20 1.32
CA LYS A 95 9.90 17.53 0.77
C LYS A 95 8.70 17.53 -0.15
N HIS A 96 8.00 16.40 -0.27
CA HIS A 96 6.83 16.29 -1.12
C HIS A 96 5.74 17.26 -0.67
N GLU A 97 5.19 18.01 -1.62
CA GLU A 97 4.31 19.16 -1.38
C GLU A 97 2.91 18.83 -0.83
N ASP A 98 2.66 17.53 -0.66
CA ASP A 98 1.43 16.90 -0.17
C ASP A 98 1.66 16.12 1.13
N LEU A 99 2.92 16.05 1.59
CA LEU A 99 3.34 15.32 2.79
C LEU A 99 4.07 16.22 3.82
N ASP A 100 4.62 17.35 3.39
CA ASP A 100 5.46 18.23 4.21
C ASP A 100 4.77 18.75 5.49
N GLY A 101 3.45 18.97 5.48
CA GLY A 101 2.68 19.36 6.66
C GLY A 101 2.20 18.22 7.55
N VAL A 102 2.44 16.96 7.17
CA VAL A 102 2.05 15.77 7.95
C VAL A 102 3.23 14.94 8.45
N LEU A 103 4.47 15.39 8.31
CA LEU A 103 5.63 14.68 8.88
C LEU A 103 5.61 14.69 10.42
N TRP A 104 6.02 13.56 11.01
CA TRP A 104 6.43 13.50 12.40
C TRP A 104 7.75 14.24 12.57
N THR A 105 7.96 14.87 13.72
CA THR A 105 9.22 15.56 14.03
C THR A 105 9.68 15.17 15.42
N ASN A 106 10.87 14.59 15.55
CA ASN A 106 11.51 14.41 16.83
C ASN A 106 11.87 15.80 17.40
N LYS A 107 11.22 16.17 18.50
CA LYS A 107 11.47 17.46 19.17
C LYS A 107 12.64 17.40 20.15
N GLY A 108 13.15 16.20 20.43
CA GLY A 108 14.33 15.99 21.24
C GLY A 108 15.62 16.37 20.50
N GLU A 109 15.60 16.25 19.17
CA GLU A 109 16.76 16.47 18.30
C GLU A 109 16.94 17.90 17.80
N LYS A 110 18.20 18.28 17.56
CA LYS A 110 18.55 19.50 16.83
C LYS A 110 19.10 19.13 15.44
N PRO A 111 18.41 19.51 14.35
CA PRO A 111 18.78 19.10 13.01
C PRO A 111 20.25 19.39 12.64
N GLY A 112 20.98 18.33 12.28
CA GLY A 112 22.28 18.39 11.60
C GLY A 112 23.45 18.75 12.50
N ASN A 113 23.36 18.45 13.80
CA ASN A 113 24.46 18.70 14.74
C ASN A 113 25.36 17.47 14.92
N GLY A 114 24.99 16.29 14.39
CA GLY A 114 25.76 15.05 14.51
C GLY A 114 25.72 14.43 15.91
N ILE A 115 24.73 14.77 16.73
CA ILE A 115 24.60 14.35 18.13
C ILE A 115 23.20 13.77 18.34
N ASP A 116 23.12 12.64 19.01
CA ASP A 116 21.88 12.13 19.61
C ASP A 116 21.56 13.01 20.84
N ASP A 117 20.72 14.03 20.64
CA ASP A 117 20.40 15.05 21.65
C ASP A 117 19.44 14.52 22.72
N ASP A 118 18.55 13.60 22.35
CA ASP A 118 17.55 13.03 23.25
C ASP A 118 17.99 11.73 23.95
N GLY A 119 19.11 11.15 23.50
CA GLY A 119 19.73 9.96 24.06
C GLY A 119 19.00 8.66 23.70
N ASN A 120 18.22 8.65 22.62
CA ASN A 120 17.45 7.49 22.18
C ASN A 120 18.29 6.45 21.39
N GLY A 121 19.56 6.77 21.08
CA GLY A 121 20.49 5.93 20.34
C GLY A 121 20.55 6.18 18.84
N TYR A 122 19.81 7.17 18.32
CA TYR A 122 19.65 7.47 16.91
C TYR A 122 20.04 8.93 16.64
N ILE A 123 21.18 9.13 15.99
CA ILE A 123 21.72 10.47 15.74
C ILE A 123 20.88 11.21 14.69
N ASP A 124 20.47 12.46 15.00
CA ASP A 124 19.78 13.39 14.10
C ASP A 124 18.48 12.83 13.49
N ASP A 125 17.70 12.00 14.20
CA ASP A 125 16.51 11.31 13.70
C ASP A 125 15.26 12.21 13.59
N ILE A 126 15.38 13.33 12.85
CA ILE A 126 14.38 14.41 12.83
C ILE A 126 13.00 13.98 12.36
N HIS A 127 12.92 13.23 11.25
CA HIS A 127 11.65 12.78 10.66
C HIS A 127 11.51 11.25 10.65
N GLY A 128 12.38 10.58 11.40
CA GLY A 128 12.53 9.14 11.44
C GLY A 128 13.99 8.73 11.21
N TYR A 129 14.23 7.47 10.85
CA TYR A 129 15.59 6.90 10.83
C TYR A 129 15.87 6.01 9.61
N ASN A 130 17.13 5.99 9.16
CA ASN A 130 17.62 5.22 8.04
C ASN A 130 18.59 4.13 8.49
N PHE A 131 18.14 2.88 8.48
CA PHE A 131 18.93 1.69 8.82
C PHE A 131 19.80 1.17 7.68
N LEU A 132 19.58 1.67 6.46
CA LEU A 132 20.33 1.26 5.27
C LEU A 132 21.55 2.14 5.00
N GLY A 133 21.70 3.28 5.69
CA GLY A 133 22.77 4.24 5.38
C GLY A 133 22.73 4.62 3.89
N GLU A 134 23.86 4.42 3.20
CA GLU A 134 23.99 4.64 1.74
C GLU A 134 23.69 3.38 0.89
N SER A 135 23.31 2.25 1.52
CA SER A 135 22.92 1.06 0.77
C SER A 135 21.57 1.27 0.09
N TYR A 136 21.47 0.80 -1.15
CA TYR A 136 20.24 0.81 -1.93
C TYR A 136 20.06 -0.50 -2.69
N ASN A 137 21.03 -0.87 -3.53
CA ASN A 137 21.00 -2.18 -4.18
C ASN A 137 21.44 -3.25 -3.19
N GLU A 138 20.60 -4.27 -2.98
CA GLU A 138 20.88 -5.39 -2.09
C GLU A 138 20.55 -6.74 -2.74
N GLN A 139 21.11 -7.79 -2.15
CA GLN A 139 20.76 -9.16 -2.49
C GLN A 139 19.39 -9.53 -1.90
N LEU A 140 18.66 -10.42 -2.56
CA LEU A 140 17.53 -11.09 -1.91
C LEU A 140 18.05 -12.09 -0.86
N GLU A 141 17.22 -12.43 0.12
CA GLU A 141 17.62 -13.23 1.28
C GLU A 141 18.15 -14.60 0.86
N TYR A 142 17.52 -15.25 -0.12
CA TYR A 142 18.00 -16.55 -0.60
C TYR A 142 19.37 -16.46 -1.32
N ALA A 143 19.71 -15.33 -1.93
CA ALA A 143 21.05 -15.11 -2.46
C ALA A 143 22.08 -14.94 -1.33
N ARG A 144 21.71 -14.19 -0.28
CA ARG A 144 22.53 -14.03 0.94
C ARG A 144 22.76 -15.36 1.64
N ILE A 145 21.71 -16.16 1.82
CA ILE A 145 21.77 -17.51 2.43
C ILE A 145 22.80 -18.38 1.72
N VAL A 146 22.79 -18.40 0.39
CA VAL A 146 23.73 -19.20 -0.41
C VAL A 146 25.15 -18.64 -0.35
N ARG A 147 25.32 -17.32 -0.46
CA ARG A 147 26.64 -16.67 -0.43
C ARG A 147 27.35 -16.87 0.91
N LEU A 148 26.61 -16.70 2.01
CA LEU A 148 27.15 -16.68 3.37
C LEU A 148 27.03 -18.05 4.08
N ASN A 149 26.43 -19.05 3.43
CA ASN A 149 26.15 -20.37 4.00
C ASN A 149 25.32 -20.31 5.29
N ILE A 150 24.24 -19.51 5.28
CA ILE A 150 23.37 -19.30 6.46
C ILE A 150 22.45 -20.50 6.65
N GLY A 151 22.25 -20.90 7.91
CA GLY A 151 21.32 -21.95 8.31
C GLY A 151 21.76 -23.35 7.89
N ASP A 152 20.83 -24.31 7.99
CA ASP A 152 21.11 -25.72 7.74
C ASP A 152 21.12 -26.09 6.24
N ALA A 153 21.47 -27.34 5.94
CA ALA A 153 21.53 -27.85 4.57
C ALA A 153 20.17 -27.81 3.85
N THR A 154 19.05 -27.88 4.59
CA THR A 154 17.70 -27.85 4.02
C THR A 154 17.38 -26.44 3.54
N LEU A 155 17.61 -25.43 4.38
CA LEU A 155 17.44 -24.02 4.05
C LEU A 155 18.31 -23.63 2.86
N GLN A 156 19.60 -23.98 2.90
CA GLN A 156 20.55 -23.67 1.83
C GLN A 156 20.15 -24.32 0.50
N SER A 157 19.66 -25.57 0.53
CA SER A 157 19.18 -26.26 -0.67
C SER A 157 17.94 -25.59 -1.26
N LYS A 158 16.96 -25.21 -0.43
CA LYS A 158 15.75 -24.50 -0.86
C LYS A 158 16.11 -23.13 -1.46
N ALA A 159 16.95 -22.36 -0.76
CA ALA A 159 17.42 -21.05 -1.22
C ALA A 159 18.20 -21.16 -2.54
N LYS A 160 19.10 -22.14 -2.67
CA LYS A 160 19.85 -22.38 -3.90
C LYS A 160 18.94 -22.73 -5.07
N LYS A 161 17.93 -23.57 -4.86
CA LYS A 161 16.98 -23.93 -5.90
C LYS A 161 16.25 -22.70 -6.43
N GLN A 162 15.69 -21.88 -5.53
CA GLN A 162 14.96 -20.67 -5.90
C GLN A 162 15.86 -19.63 -6.59
N LEU A 163 17.10 -19.48 -6.10
CA LEU A 163 18.09 -18.62 -6.72
C LEU A 163 18.42 -19.02 -8.16
N ASP A 164 18.75 -20.30 -8.37
CA ASP A 164 19.11 -20.79 -9.69
C ASP A 164 17.92 -20.67 -10.66
N GLU A 165 16.70 -20.98 -10.21
CA GLU A 165 15.47 -20.84 -11.02
C GLU A 165 15.18 -19.39 -11.40
N ASN A 166 15.22 -18.46 -10.45
CA ASN A 166 14.91 -17.05 -10.70
C ASN A 166 16.01 -16.34 -11.50
N TYR A 167 17.28 -16.67 -11.26
CA TYR A 167 18.38 -16.16 -12.09
C TYR A 167 18.22 -16.57 -13.55
N GLN A 168 17.89 -17.84 -13.83
CA GLN A 168 17.69 -18.30 -15.21
C GLN A 168 16.47 -17.63 -15.86
N LYS A 169 15.35 -17.46 -15.13
CA LYS A 169 14.18 -16.74 -15.62
C LYS A 169 14.50 -15.29 -15.97
N ALA A 170 15.17 -14.55 -15.08
CA ALA A 170 15.54 -13.16 -15.35
C ALA A 170 16.51 -13.04 -16.53
N LEU A 171 17.45 -13.96 -16.68
CA LEU A 171 18.35 -14.00 -17.84
C LEU A 171 17.57 -14.21 -19.15
N GLN A 172 16.63 -15.15 -19.16
CA GLN A 172 15.78 -15.41 -20.33
C GLN A 172 14.89 -14.21 -20.67
N ASN A 173 14.24 -13.62 -19.66
CA ASN A 173 13.39 -12.44 -19.83
C ASN A 173 14.20 -11.25 -20.35
N LYS A 174 15.40 -11.00 -19.80
CA LYS A 174 16.30 -9.96 -20.31
C LYS A 174 16.61 -10.18 -21.80
N GLN A 175 17.03 -11.38 -22.18
CA GLN A 175 17.33 -11.72 -23.59
C GLN A 175 16.11 -11.53 -24.49
N GLN A 176 14.91 -11.88 -24.02
CA GLN A 176 13.67 -11.67 -24.75
C GLN A 176 13.37 -10.18 -24.94
N TYR A 177 13.51 -9.37 -23.91
CA TYR A 177 13.32 -7.91 -23.99
C TYR A 177 14.36 -7.26 -24.92
N GLU A 178 15.62 -7.71 -24.90
CA GLU A 178 16.66 -7.23 -25.82
C GLU A 178 16.29 -7.51 -27.28
N GLN A 179 15.76 -8.71 -27.55
CA GLN A 179 15.28 -9.09 -28.88
C GLN A 179 14.07 -8.27 -29.32
N ILE A 180 13.08 -8.08 -28.43
CA ILE A 180 11.90 -7.25 -28.73
C ILE A 180 12.33 -5.82 -29.00
N LEU A 181 13.16 -5.22 -28.14
CA LEU A 181 13.65 -3.85 -28.32
C LEU A 181 14.38 -3.69 -29.66
N GLN A 182 15.22 -4.64 -30.05
CA GLN A 182 15.90 -4.58 -31.34
C GLN A 182 14.92 -4.71 -32.52
N ALA A 183 13.90 -5.56 -32.42
CA ALA A 183 12.87 -5.70 -33.43
C ALA A 183 12.01 -4.43 -33.56
N VAL A 184 11.63 -3.81 -32.43
CA VAL A 184 10.90 -2.54 -32.38
C VAL A 184 11.73 -1.41 -32.98
N LYS A 185 13.02 -1.27 -32.63
CA LYS A 185 13.93 -0.28 -33.22
C LYS A 185 13.99 -0.39 -34.74
N THR A 186 14.20 -1.60 -35.24
CA THR A 186 14.30 -1.86 -36.68
C THR A 186 12.97 -1.54 -37.39
N ALA A 187 11.84 -1.90 -36.77
CA ALA A 187 10.51 -1.63 -37.33
C ALA A 187 10.15 -0.15 -37.30
N ASP A 188 10.42 0.55 -36.21
CA ASP A 188 10.19 1.99 -36.05
C ASP A 188 10.96 2.80 -37.12
N GLU A 189 12.25 2.50 -37.33
CA GLU A 189 13.05 3.12 -38.40
C GLU A 189 12.44 2.90 -39.79
N ALA A 190 11.98 1.68 -40.08
CA ALA A 190 11.35 1.35 -41.37
C ALA A 190 10.02 2.09 -41.57
N ILE A 191 9.19 2.19 -40.52
CA ILE A 191 7.89 2.86 -40.55
C ILE A 191 8.06 4.38 -40.69
N LYS A 192 8.99 4.98 -39.94
CA LYS A 192 9.36 6.40 -40.09
C LYS A 192 9.73 6.73 -41.53
N LYS A 193 10.56 5.88 -42.14
CA LYS A 193 11.00 6.02 -43.52
C LYS A 193 9.85 5.89 -44.53
N GLU A 194 8.98 4.90 -44.35
CA GLU A 194 7.82 4.67 -45.23
C GLU A 194 6.81 5.83 -45.18
N LEU A 195 6.56 6.37 -43.98
CA LEU A 195 5.64 7.49 -43.77
C LEU A 195 6.27 8.84 -44.09
N GLY A 196 7.60 8.93 -44.13
CA GLY A 196 8.33 10.19 -44.21
C GLY A 196 8.11 11.09 -42.99
N LYS A 197 7.94 10.49 -41.80
CA LYS A 197 7.68 11.19 -40.54
C LYS A 197 8.63 10.73 -39.44
N GLU A 198 9.06 11.65 -38.59
CA GLU A 198 9.83 11.34 -37.36
C GLU A 198 8.93 10.80 -36.24
N THR A 199 7.64 11.11 -36.25
CA THR A 199 6.65 10.59 -35.29
C THR A 199 5.38 10.16 -36.02
N TYR A 200 4.72 9.13 -35.50
CA TYR A 200 3.52 8.57 -36.11
C TYR A 200 2.60 7.97 -35.05
N THR A 201 1.33 7.84 -35.41
CA THR A 201 0.27 7.28 -34.56
C THR A 201 -0.09 5.86 -35.01
N LYS A 202 -0.83 5.14 -34.17
CA LYS A 202 -1.48 3.87 -34.53
C LYS A 202 -2.31 3.98 -35.83
N LYS A 203 -2.97 5.13 -36.03
CA LYS A 203 -3.75 5.39 -37.25
C LYS A 203 -2.86 5.54 -38.48
N ASP A 204 -1.71 6.18 -38.36
CA ASP A 204 -0.76 6.31 -39.47
C ASP A 204 -0.27 4.92 -39.91
N VAL A 205 0.12 4.05 -38.97
CA VAL A 205 0.59 2.69 -39.25
C VAL A 205 -0.49 1.87 -39.97
N ALA A 206 -1.75 2.01 -39.57
CA ALA A 206 -2.88 1.34 -40.21
C ALA A 206 -3.11 1.75 -41.68
N THR A 207 -2.55 2.88 -42.14
CA THR A 207 -2.65 3.31 -43.56
C THR A 207 -1.60 2.70 -44.46
N ILE A 208 -0.53 2.13 -43.89
CA ILE A 208 0.58 1.54 -44.65
C ILE A 208 0.09 0.29 -45.37
N LYS A 209 0.42 0.20 -46.66
CA LYS A 209 0.16 -0.98 -47.50
C LYS A 209 1.50 -1.66 -47.78
N PRO A 210 1.88 -2.71 -47.03
CA PRO A 210 3.17 -3.36 -47.20
C PRO A 210 3.38 -3.85 -48.64
N THR A 211 4.49 -3.45 -49.25
CA THR A 211 4.86 -3.85 -50.62
C THR A 211 5.72 -5.12 -50.66
N ASP A 212 6.27 -5.53 -49.51
CA ASP A 212 7.07 -6.75 -49.34
C ASP A 212 6.87 -7.36 -47.94
N GLN A 213 7.45 -8.56 -47.76
CA GLN A 213 7.33 -9.33 -46.52
C GLN A 213 8.01 -8.65 -45.33
N ALA A 214 9.10 -7.91 -45.54
CA ALA A 214 9.82 -7.25 -44.45
C ALA A 214 8.98 -6.09 -43.89
N MET A 215 8.41 -5.25 -44.75
CA MET A 215 7.51 -4.19 -44.34
C MET A 215 6.24 -4.75 -43.66
N GLN A 216 5.73 -5.89 -44.12
CA GLN A 216 4.60 -6.55 -43.47
C GLN A 216 4.94 -6.97 -42.03
N GLN A 217 6.14 -7.48 -41.79
CA GLN A 217 6.62 -7.81 -40.45
C GLN A 217 6.78 -6.57 -39.57
N HIS A 218 7.38 -5.49 -40.08
CA HIS A 218 7.56 -4.24 -39.33
C HIS A 218 6.22 -3.61 -38.91
N VAL A 219 5.26 -3.53 -39.83
CA VAL A 219 3.89 -3.08 -39.52
C VAL A 219 3.27 -3.96 -38.43
N GLY A 220 3.44 -5.28 -38.52
CA GLY A 220 2.95 -6.23 -37.52
C GLY A 220 3.54 -6.00 -36.12
N VAL A 221 4.87 -5.83 -36.02
CA VAL A 221 5.57 -5.54 -34.76
C VAL A 221 5.03 -4.26 -34.12
N ILE A 222 4.98 -3.15 -34.86
CA ILE A 222 4.54 -1.86 -34.31
C ILE A 222 3.04 -1.89 -33.95
N THR A 223 2.22 -2.55 -34.77
CA THR A 223 0.79 -2.72 -34.46
C THR A 223 0.58 -3.49 -33.16
N GLN A 224 1.39 -4.52 -32.92
CA GLN A 224 1.38 -5.29 -31.67
C GLN A 224 1.84 -4.44 -30.48
N MET A 225 2.85 -3.58 -30.64
CA MET A 225 3.30 -2.72 -29.54
C MET A 225 2.23 -1.67 -29.16
N PHE A 226 1.48 -1.16 -30.14
CA PHE A 226 0.32 -0.28 -29.90
C PHE A 226 -0.90 -0.97 -29.27
N THR A 227 -0.79 -2.24 -28.85
CA THR A 227 -1.78 -2.84 -27.93
C THR A 227 -1.41 -2.66 -26.46
N PHE A 228 -0.17 -2.29 -26.17
CA PHE A 228 0.36 -2.12 -24.81
C PHE A 228 0.55 -0.66 -24.42
N ALA A 229 0.89 0.20 -25.38
CA ALA A 229 1.16 1.61 -25.17
C ALA A 229 0.50 2.48 -26.26
N GLU A 230 0.27 3.76 -25.98
CA GLU A 230 -0.37 4.70 -26.89
C GLU A 230 0.61 5.32 -27.89
N SER A 231 1.91 5.30 -27.57
CA SER A 231 2.97 5.86 -28.41
C SER A 231 4.20 4.97 -28.51
N ILE A 232 4.99 5.14 -29.58
CA ILE A 232 6.25 4.39 -29.74
C ILE A 232 7.31 4.81 -28.70
N ALA A 233 7.20 6.05 -28.19
CA ALA A 233 8.09 6.54 -27.14
C ALA A 233 7.85 5.79 -25.82
N GLU A 234 6.59 5.66 -25.44
CA GLU A 234 6.14 4.89 -24.27
C GLU A 234 6.51 3.40 -24.40
N VAL A 235 6.37 2.80 -25.60
CA VAL A 235 6.88 1.44 -25.86
C VAL A 235 8.38 1.32 -25.55
N TYR A 236 9.19 2.31 -25.94
CA TYR A 236 10.62 2.29 -25.63
C TYR A 236 10.88 2.46 -24.14
N GLU A 237 10.12 3.31 -23.47
CA GLU A 237 10.19 3.52 -22.03
C GLU A 237 9.93 2.21 -21.28
N ASP A 238 8.80 1.54 -21.56
CA ASP A 238 8.41 0.26 -20.95
C ASP A 238 9.46 -0.83 -21.17
N LEU A 239 9.95 -0.97 -22.41
CA LEU A 239 10.96 -1.99 -22.75
C LEU A 239 12.29 -1.71 -22.05
N ASN A 240 12.71 -0.46 -21.97
CA ASN A 240 13.95 -0.10 -21.27
C ASN A 240 13.80 -0.25 -19.76
N ALA A 241 12.64 0.08 -19.18
CA ALA A 241 12.34 -0.15 -17.77
C ALA A 241 12.41 -1.65 -17.44
N GLY A 242 11.80 -2.51 -18.26
CA GLY A 242 11.90 -3.96 -18.11
C GLY A 242 13.33 -4.49 -18.23
N LEU A 243 14.12 -3.96 -19.18
CA LEU A 243 15.54 -4.31 -19.31
C LEU A 243 16.37 -3.90 -18.10
N LYS A 244 16.13 -2.69 -17.58
CA LYS A 244 16.76 -2.20 -16.35
C LYS A 244 16.42 -3.13 -15.20
N HIS A 245 15.14 -3.44 -15.00
CA HIS A 245 14.68 -4.35 -13.95
C HIS A 245 15.40 -5.71 -13.96
N PHE A 246 15.38 -6.43 -15.09
CA PHE A 246 16.06 -7.73 -15.16
C PHE A 246 17.59 -7.62 -15.08
N THR A 247 18.17 -6.51 -15.53
CA THR A 247 19.61 -6.26 -15.41
C THR A 247 20.01 -6.02 -13.96
N ASP A 248 19.25 -5.22 -13.21
CA ASP A 248 19.47 -4.93 -11.80
C ASP A 248 19.32 -6.22 -10.97
N GLN A 249 18.31 -7.05 -11.28
CA GLN A 249 18.13 -8.36 -10.66
C GLN A 249 19.38 -9.25 -10.81
N LEU A 250 19.92 -9.34 -12.02
CA LEU A 250 21.09 -10.17 -12.30
C LEU A 250 22.39 -9.59 -11.71
N ASN A 251 22.52 -8.27 -11.68
CA ASN A 251 23.73 -7.58 -11.22
C ASN A 251 23.81 -7.48 -9.69
N TYR A 252 22.66 -7.37 -9.01
CA TYR A 252 22.59 -7.08 -7.58
C TYR A 252 21.81 -8.16 -6.83
N ASN A 253 20.51 -8.32 -7.12
CA ASN A 253 19.60 -9.12 -6.30
C ASN A 253 19.97 -10.61 -6.24
N TYR A 254 20.36 -11.20 -7.37
CA TYR A 254 20.76 -12.61 -7.51
C TYR A 254 22.28 -12.82 -7.54
N ASN A 255 23.06 -11.74 -7.62
CA ASN A 255 24.50 -11.82 -7.80
C ASN A 255 25.20 -12.22 -6.50
N LYS A 256 25.80 -13.42 -6.45
CA LYS A 256 26.50 -13.93 -5.27
C LYS A 256 27.79 -13.18 -4.93
N ASP A 257 28.37 -12.50 -5.90
CA ASP A 257 29.62 -11.76 -5.73
C ASP A 257 29.38 -10.30 -5.31
N PHE A 258 28.12 -9.84 -5.32
CA PHE A 258 27.72 -8.51 -4.90
C PHE A 258 27.49 -8.45 -3.37
N ASN A 259 27.82 -7.32 -2.75
CA ASN A 259 27.59 -7.03 -1.34
C ASN A 259 27.14 -5.58 -1.13
N GLY A 260 25.83 -5.31 -1.19
CA GLY A 260 25.29 -3.98 -0.94
C GLY A 260 25.55 -3.50 0.49
N ARG A 261 25.49 -4.42 1.46
CA ARG A 261 25.54 -4.09 2.89
C ARG A 261 26.89 -3.55 3.39
N GLU A 262 27.97 -3.74 2.63
CA GLU A 262 29.31 -3.32 3.07
C GLU A 262 29.40 -1.84 3.44
N VAL A 263 28.67 -0.98 2.71
CA VAL A 263 28.70 0.47 2.94
C VAL A 263 28.04 0.91 4.24
N VAL A 264 27.20 0.07 4.85
CA VAL A 264 26.53 0.35 6.13
C VAL A 264 27.48 0.21 7.30
N GLY A 265 28.49 -0.66 7.17
CA GLY A 265 29.54 -0.84 8.18
C GLY A 265 29.09 -1.60 9.43
N ASP A 266 27.99 -2.33 9.37
CA ASP A 266 27.44 -3.13 10.46
C ASP A 266 27.53 -4.65 10.19
N ASN A 267 27.15 -5.43 11.17
CA ASN A 267 26.88 -6.86 11.09
C ASN A 267 25.36 -7.10 11.09
N PRO A 268 24.74 -7.37 9.92
CA PRO A 268 23.30 -7.59 9.83
C PRO A 268 22.81 -8.87 10.53
N TYR A 269 23.72 -9.74 10.96
CA TYR A 269 23.41 -11.02 11.62
C TYR A 269 23.80 -11.03 13.11
N ASP A 270 23.93 -9.84 13.72
CA ASP A 270 23.99 -9.67 15.17
C ASP A 270 22.98 -8.59 15.61
N ILE A 271 21.87 -9.00 16.22
CA ILE A 271 20.83 -8.09 16.73
C ILE A 271 21.33 -7.09 17.78
N LYS A 272 22.52 -7.33 18.37
CA LYS A 272 23.14 -6.43 19.35
C LYS A 272 24.09 -5.41 18.72
N ASP A 273 24.34 -5.52 17.41
CA ASP A 273 25.10 -4.51 16.70
C ASP A 273 24.20 -3.30 16.38
N LEU A 274 24.30 -2.29 17.24
CA LEU A 274 23.52 -1.07 17.28
C LEU A 274 24.38 0.15 16.93
N GLY A 275 23.76 1.31 16.67
CA GLY A 275 24.46 2.56 16.40
C GLY A 275 24.99 2.68 14.96
N TYR A 276 24.31 2.03 14.02
CA TYR A 276 24.55 2.13 12.58
C TYR A 276 23.40 2.89 11.90
N GLY A 277 23.56 3.21 10.61
CA GLY A 277 22.59 4.02 9.88
C GLY A 277 22.77 5.52 10.11
N ASN A 278 21.74 6.31 9.82
CA ASN A 278 21.73 7.76 10.05
C ASN A 278 20.30 8.34 10.15
N GLY A 279 20.18 9.58 10.63
CA GLY A 279 18.90 10.30 10.77
C GLY A 279 18.27 10.85 9.48
N ASN A 280 18.69 10.39 8.30
CA ASN A 280 18.12 10.82 7.02
C ASN A 280 17.30 9.69 6.35
N PRO A 281 16.00 9.56 6.66
CA PRO A 281 15.12 8.56 6.05
C PRO A 281 14.49 9.05 4.72
N GLN A 282 15.13 10.00 4.04
CA GLN A 282 14.74 10.41 2.70
C GLN A 282 15.09 9.30 1.69
N ASN A 283 14.27 9.14 0.65
CA ASN A 283 14.64 8.29 -0.49
C ASN A 283 15.98 8.77 -1.12
N LEU A 284 16.85 7.82 -1.44
CA LEU A 284 18.19 8.08 -1.97
C LEU A 284 18.18 8.29 -3.49
N VAL A 285 17.31 7.57 -4.19
CA VAL A 285 17.14 7.63 -5.64
C VAL A 285 15.65 7.72 -6.01
N GLU A 286 15.35 8.12 -7.25
CA GLU A 286 13.99 8.25 -7.76
C GLU A 286 13.24 6.90 -7.75
N ASP A 287 13.92 5.81 -8.11
CA ASP A 287 13.38 4.44 -8.06
C ASP A 287 12.99 4.00 -6.64
N GLU A 288 13.48 4.68 -5.61
CA GLU A 288 13.11 4.46 -4.21
C GLU A 288 11.84 5.25 -3.84
N SER A 289 10.82 5.13 -4.68
CA SER A 289 9.57 5.90 -4.61
C SER A 289 8.47 5.28 -3.74
N HIS A 290 8.62 3.99 -3.42
CA HIS A 290 7.58 3.17 -2.83
C HIS A 290 7.09 3.71 -1.47
N GLY A 291 7.99 4.10 -0.56
CA GLY A 291 7.58 4.64 0.74
C GLY A 291 6.89 6.00 0.65
N THR A 292 7.22 6.82 -0.36
CA THR A 292 6.47 8.07 -0.67
C THR A 292 5.04 7.75 -1.08
N HIS A 293 4.84 6.77 -1.96
CA HIS A 293 3.51 6.35 -2.43
C HIS A 293 2.64 5.83 -1.29
N VAL A 294 3.22 4.97 -0.46
CA VAL A 294 2.61 4.42 0.76
C VAL A 294 2.21 5.54 1.74
N ALA A 295 3.10 6.51 1.98
CA ALA A 295 2.82 7.64 2.88
C ALA A 295 1.64 8.50 2.39
N GLY A 296 1.56 8.76 1.08
CA GLY A 296 0.46 9.50 0.47
C GLY A 296 -0.91 8.85 0.69
N ILE A 297 -0.99 7.53 0.56
CA ILE A 297 -2.24 6.78 0.79
C ILE A 297 -2.72 6.97 2.23
N ILE A 298 -1.80 6.95 3.20
CA ILE A 298 -2.14 7.13 4.62
C ILE A 298 -2.59 8.57 4.87
N ALA A 299 -1.81 9.54 4.40
CA ALA A 299 -1.73 10.85 5.06
C ALA A 299 -1.61 12.07 4.15
N ALA A 300 -1.64 11.92 2.82
CA ALA A 300 -1.60 13.09 1.93
C ALA A 300 -2.61 14.17 2.36
N GLU A 301 -2.17 15.42 2.31
CA GLU A 301 -2.88 16.54 2.90
C GLU A 301 -4.26 16.76 2.30
N ARG A 302 -5.29 16.39 3.08
CA ARG A 302 -6.66 16.45 2.56
C ARG A 302 -7.11 17.88 2.24
N ASN A 303 -7.70 18.06 1.07
CA ASN A 303 -8.33 19.29 0.58
C ASN A 303 -7.39 20.50 0.43
N ASN A 304 -6.09 20.28 0.18
CA ASN A 304 -5.13 21.35 -0.12
C ASN A 304 -5.16 21.81 -1.60
N GLY A 305 -5.95 21.14 -2.46
CA GLY A 305 -6.07 21.44 -3.88
C GLY A 305 -4.96 20.84 -4.75
N LYS A 306 -4.16 19.93 -4.20
CA LYS A 306 -3.08 19.21 -4.87
C LYS A 306 -3.38 17.72 -4.89
N GLY A 307 -2.68 17.00 -5.76
CA GLY A 307 -2.48 15.56 -5.63
C GLY A 307 -3.70 14.72 -5.25
N VAL A 308 -3.58 14.10 -4.08
CA VAL A 308 -4.53 13.11 -3.55
C VAL A 308 -4.92 13.45 -2.12
N ASN A 309 -6.07 12.91 -1.69
CA ASN A 309 -6.43 12.95 -0.28
C ASN A 309 -5.97 11.64 0.38
N GLY A 310 -5.14 11.71 1.43
CA GLY A 310 -4.84 10.54 2.24
C GLY A 310 -6.08 10.03 2.96
N VAL A 311 -6.11 8.75 3.35
CA VAL A 311 -7.24 8.15 4.07
C VAL A 311 -7.45 8.86 5.41
N ALA A 312 -6.39 9.12 6.16
CA ALA A 312 -6.45 9.75 7.47
C ALA A 312 -6.12 11.25 7.42
N ASN A 313 -6.72 12.00 8.34
CA ASN A 313 -6.29 13.35 8.68
C ASN A 313 -5.78 13.37 10.12
N ASN A 314 -5.12 14.46 10.52
CA ASN A 314 -4.58 14.63 11.86
C ASN A 314 -3.61 13.49 12.24
N VAL A 315 -2.72 13.16 11.32
CA VAL A 315 -1.66 12.17 11.49
C VAL A 315 -0.29 12.85 11.44
N ALA A 316 0.72 12.15 11.93
CA ALA A 316 2.13 12.49 11.79
C ALA A 316 2.89 11.27 11.26
N ILE A 317 3.51 11.39 10.10
CA ILE A 317 4.21 10.30 9.41
C ILE A 317 5.67 10.26 9.82
N MET A 318 6.08 9.13 10.40
CA MET A 318 7.46 8.83 10.75
C MET A 318 8.06 7.94 9.67
N SER A 319 9.12 8.38 9.00
CA SER A 319 9.76 7.61 7.92
C SER A 319 10.84 6.70 8.47
N ILE A 320 10.73 5.39 8.23
CA ILE A 320 11.77 4.44 8.63
C ILE A 320 12.26 3.72 7.38
N ARG A 321 13.50 4.02 6.98
CA ARG A 321 14.13 3.45 5.79
C ARG A 321 14.90 2.18 6.16
N ALA A 322 14.34 1.03 5.80
CA ALA A 322 14.88 -0.31 6.08
C ALA A 322 14.72 -1.30 4.91
N VAL A 323 13.97 -0.94 3.86
CA VAL A 323 13.69 -1.80 2.70
C VAL A 323 14.49 -1.33 1.47
N PRO A 324 15.51 -2.08 1.02
CA PRO A 324 16.34 -1.72 -0.13
C PRO A 324 15.71 -2.16 -1.47
N ASN A 325 16.40 -1.90 -2.59
CA ASN A 325 16.21 -2.66 -3.83
C ASN A 325 16.79 -4.07 -3.65
N GLY A 326 16.02 -4.95 -3.02
CA GLY A 326 16.39 -6.29 -2.58
C GLY A 326 15.51 -6.69 -1.40
N ASP A 327 15.92 -7.70 -0.63
CA ASP A 327 15.18 -8.07 0.59
C ASP A 327 15.75 -7.31 1.78
N GLU A 328 14.87 -6.82 2.64
CA GLU A 328 15.19 -6.25 3.94
C GLU A 328 15.88 -7.25 4.88
N TYR A 329 16.63 -6.75 5.85
CA TYR A 329 17.28 -7.57 6.87
C TYR A 329 16.38 -7.73 8.09
N ASP A 330 16.28 -8.95 8.64
CA ASP A 330 15.47 -9.23 9.84
C ASP A 330 15.86 -8.31 11.01
N LYS A 331 17.15 -7.97 11.13
CA LYS A 331 17.68 -7.02 12.11
C LYS A 331 17.10 -5.62 11.94
N ASP A 332 17.15 -5.08 10.72
CA ASP A 332 16.69 -3.72 10.43
C ASP A 332 15.17 -3.60 10.65
N ILE A 333 14.40 -4.64 10.29
CA ILE A 333 12.96 -4.67 10.55
C ILE A 333 12.66 -4.76 12.05
N ALA A 334 13.33 -5.63 12.78
CA ALA A 334 13.13 -5.75 14.23
C ALA A 334 13.48 -4.45 14.97
N LEU A 335 14.59 -3.80 14.60
CA LEU A 335 15.00 -2.52 15.19
C LEU A 335 14.13 -1.35 14.73
N GLY A 336 13.69 -1.34 13.47
CA GLY A 336 12.74 -0.34 12.95
C GLY A 336 11.38 -0.39 13.66
N ILE A 337 10.87 -1.59 13.95
CA ILE A 337 9.65 -1.75 14.75
C ILE A 337 9.86 -1.17 16.16
N ARG A 338 10.98 -1.49 16.82
CA ARG A 338 11.30 -0.96 18.15
C ARG A 338 11.45 0.55 18.14
N TYR A 339 12.18 1.10 17.17
CA TYR A 339 12.34 2.53 16.96
C TYR A 339 10.98 3.24 16.85
N ALA A 340 10.07 2.70 16.03
CA ALA A 340 8.73 3.27 15.87
C ALA A 340 7.96 3.30 17.19
N VAL A 341 7.98 2.18 17.91
CA VAL A 341 7.31 2.02 19.22
C VAL A 341 7.86 3.01 20.24
N ASP A 342 9.19 3.07 20.37
CA ASP A 342 9.89 3.88 21.36
C ASP A 342 9.71 5.39 21.09
N ASN A 343 9.56 5.78 19.82
CA ASN A 343 9.25 7.14 19.40
C ASN A 343 7.73 7.46 19.34
N GLY A 344 6.90 6.58 19.90
CA GLY A 344 5.49 6.84 20.16
C GLY A 344 4.55 6.62 18.97
N ALA A 345 5.00 5.90 17.93
CA ALA A 345 4.10 5.43 16.88
C ALA A 345 2.97 4.61 17.49
N LYS A 346 1.77 4.78 16.95
CA LYS A 346 0.58 4.00 17.35
C LYS A 346 0.16 2.99 16.30
N ILE A 347 0.70 3.14 15.09
CA ILE A 347 0.51 2.26 13.94
C ILE A 347 1.84 2.20 13.20
N ILE A 348 2.24 1.02 12.76
CA ILE A 348 3.35 0.79 11.84
C ILE A 348 2.75 0.18 10.57
N ASN A 349 2.97 0.83 9.43
CA ASN A 349 2.70 0.25 8.13
C ASN A 349 3.97 -0.40 7.57
N ALA A 350 3.86 -1.65 7.16
CA ALA A 350 4.92 -2.45 6.57
C ALA A 350 4.47 -3.00 5.21
N SER A 351 4.92 -2.36 4.13
CA SER A 351 4.55 -2.69 2.75
C SER A 351 5.65 -3.47 2.02
N PHE A 352 6.22 -4.47 2.70
CA PHE A 352 7.29 -5.32 2.18
C PHE A 352 7.04 -6.79 2.57
N GLY A 353 7.72 -7.71 1.91
CA GLY A 353 7.70 -9.10 2.31
C GLY A 353 8.70 -9.96 1.55
N LYS A 354 9.11 -11.06 2.16
CA LYS A 354 10.09 -11.99 1.59
C LYS A 354 9.79 -13.45 1.89
N SER A 355 10.37 -14.34 1.09
CA SER A 355 10.13 -15.79 1.19
C SER A 355 11.07 -16.54 2.15
N PHE A 356 12.11 -15.88 2.65
CA PHE A 356 13.06 -16.44 3.61
C PHE A 356 13.34 -15.43 4.71
N SER A 357 13.40 -15.88 5.96
CA SER A 357 13.75 -15.05 7.12
C SER A 357 14.54 -15.92 8.10
N PRO A 358 15.88 -15.99 7.96
CA PRO A 358 16.71 -16.87 8.79
C PRO A 358 16.71 -16.50 10.28
N ASN A 359 16.36 -15.25 10.63
CA ASN A 359 16.25 -14.78 12.01
C ASN A 359 14.85 -14.17 12.29
N ALA A 360 13.80 -14.82 11.79
CA ALA A 360 12.41 -14.39 11.95
C ALA A 360 12.03 -14.14 13.42
N GLU A 361 12.66 -14.85 14.36
CA GLU A 361 12.41 -14.68 15.79
C GLU A 361 12.70 -13.27 16.30
N TRP A 362 13.65 -12.54 15.71
CA TRP A 362 13.91 -11.14 16.09
C TRP A 362 12.72 -10.24 15.75
N VAL A 363 12.11 -10.48 14.59
CA VAL A 363 10.93 -9.75 14.15
C VAL A 363 9.73 -10.15 15.00
N TYR A 364 9.56 -11.43 15.31
CA TYR A 364 8.49 -11.90 16.21
C TYR A 364 8.57 -11.26 17.60
N ASP A 365 9.77 -11.12 18.16
CA ASP A 365 9.95 -10.46 19.45
C ASP A 365 9.73 -8.95 19.37
N ALA A 366 10.00 -8.31 18.23
CA ALA A 366 9.64 -6.92 17.99
C ALA A 366 8.12 -6.72 17.84
N LEU A 367 7.41 -7.65 17.18
CA LEU A 367 5.95 -7.62 17.07
C LEU A 367 5.26 -7.75 18.44
N LYS A 368 5.74 -8.66 19.30
CA LYS A 368 5.27 -8.75 20.69
C LYS A 368 5.56 -7.45 21.47
N TYR A 369 6.74 -6.88 21.29
CA TYR A 369 7.09 -5.60 21.92
C TYR A 369 6.15 -4.47 21.48
N ALA A 370 5.79 -4.41 20.19
CA ALA A 370 4.80 -3.46 19.68
C ALA A 370 3.42 -3.69 20.32
N ALA A 371 3.02 -4.94 20.53
CA ALA A 371 1.75 -5.28 21.17
C ALA A 371 1.71 -4.88 22.65
N GLU A 372 2.78 -5.17 23.39
CA GLU A 372 2.95 -4.78 24.79
C GLU A 372 2.91 -3.26 24.99
N ASN A 373 3.29 -2.50 23.96
CA ASN A 373 3.28 -1.04 23.93
C ASN A 373 2.11 -0.43 23.14
N ASP A 374 1.08 -1.22 22.85
CA ASP A 374 -0.17 -0.74 22.25
C ASP A 374 0.04 -0.08 20.87
N VAL A 375 0.76 -0.79 20.00
CA VAL A 375 1.05 -0.39 18.61
C VAL A 375 0.50 -1.43 17.65
N LEU A 376 -0.30 -1.00 16.67
CA LEU A 376 -0.83 -1.87 15.61
C LEU A 376 0.22 -2.03 14.49
N PHE A 377 0.46 -3.24 14.02
CA PHE A 377 1.33 -3.53 12.88
C PHE A 377 0.46 -3.96 11.69
N VAL A 378 0.52 -3.19 10.60
CA VAL A 378 -0.27 -3.41 9.38
C VAL A 378 0.66 -3.88 8.28
N HIS A 379 0.43 -5.07 7.75
CA HIS A 379 1.33 -5.75 6.83
C HIS A 379 0.68 -6.08 5.49
N ALA A 380 1.42 -5.92 4.40
CA ALA A 380 0.99 -6.31 3.06
C ALA A 380 1.11 -7.84 2.85
N ALA A 381 0.07 -8.48 2.31
CA ALA A 381 0.05 -9.93 2.14
C ALA A 381 1.03 -10.47 1.07
N GLY A 382 1.54 -9.63 0.17
CA GLY A 382 2.39 -10.03 -0.96
C GLY A 382 1.62 -10.18 -2.27
N ASN A 383 2.34 -10.33 -3.38
CA ASN A 383 1.84 -10.06 -4.74
C ASN A 383 2.03 -11.24 -5.72
N GLU A 384 2.10 -12.47 -5.21
CA GLU A 384 2.37 -13.68 -6.01
C GLU A 384 1.09 -14.39 -6.48
N GLY A 385 -0.10 -13.94 -6.06
CA GLY A 385 -1.36 -14.65 -6.27
C GLY A 385 -1.40 -15.99 -5.54
N ALA A 386 -0.65 -16.11 -4.43
CA ALA A 386 -0.41 -17.36 -3.72
C ALA A 386 -1.33 -17.54 -2.50
N ASP A 387 -1.61 -18.80 -2.15
CA ASP A 387 -2.24 -19.17 -0.89
C ASP A 387 -1.17 -19.21 0.20
N LEU A 388 -1.19 -18.25 1.13
CA LEU A 388 -0.25 -18.14 2.25
C LEU A 388 -0.45 -19.24 3.31
N ASP A 389 -1.60 -19.91 3.29
CA ASP A 389 -1.83 -21.06 4.17
C ASP A 389 -1.09 -22.32 3.65
N ASP A 390 -0.58 -22.30 2.41
CA ASP A 390 0.34 -23.35 1.93
C ASP A 390 1.77 -23.05 2.44
N PRO A 391 2.40 -23.97 3.22
CA PRO A 391 3.75 -23.76 3.75
C PRO A 391 4.84 -23.64 2.67
N ASN A 392 4.52 -23.91 1.41
CA ASN A 392 5.43 -23.65 0.28
C ASN A 392 5.48 -22.18 -0.13
N ASN A 393 4.52 -21.36 0.31
CA ASN A 393 4.40 -19.93 0.00
C ASN A 393 4.58 -19.06 1.27
N PRO A 394 5.70 -19.18 2.00
CA PRO A 394 5.92 -18.34 3.15
C PRO A 394 6.05 -16.88 2.71
N ASN A 395 5.44 -15.99 3.49
CA ASN A 395 5.66 -14.56 3.42
C ASN A 395 6.09 -14.08 4.82
N PHE A 396 7.16 -13.31 4.90
CA PHE A 396 7.69 -12.75 6.13
C PHE A 396 7.76 -11.21 6.03
N PRO A 397 7.50 -10.46 7.11
CA PRO A 397 7.08 -10.94 8.42
C PRO A 397 5.71 -11.63 8.36
N ASN A 398 5.48 -12.55 9.28
CA ASN A 398 4.17 -13.14 9.54
C ASN A 398 3.95 -13.17 11.05
N ASP A 399 2.71 -13.36 11.46
CA ASP A 399 2.35 -13.48 12.86
C ASP A 399 2.01 -14.93 13.24
N GLN A 400 2.37 -15.92 12.43
CA GLN A 400 2.05 -17.33 12.69
C GLN A 400 3.18 -18.25 12.25
N VAL A 401 3.37 -19.33 13.02
CA VAL A 401 4.29 -20.41 12.66
C VAL A 401 3.49 -21.64 12.28
N ASN A 402 3.64 -22.12 11.04
CA ASN A 402 2.93 -23.29 10.49
C ASN A 402 1.40 -23.21 10.63
N ASN A 403 0.80 -22.05 10.30
CA ASN A 403 -0.64 -21.78 10.48
C ASN A 403 -1.13 -22.03 11.91
N GLY A 404 -0.24 -21.86 12.89
CA GLY A 404 -0.55 -21.93 14.31
C GLY A 404 -1.33 -20.68 14.79
N PRO A 405 -1.55 -20.56 16.10
CA PRO A 405 -2.10 -19.34 16.68
C PRO A 405 -1.24 -18.12 16.35
N GLU A 406 -1.87 -16.96 16.29
CA GLU A 406 -1.17 -15.69 16.17
C GLU A 406 -0.16 -15.51 17.32
N ILE A 407 1.03 -15.05 16.96
CA ILE A 407 2.12 -14.69 17.86
C ILE A 407 1.72 -13.45 18.67
N SER A 408 0.91 -12.56 18.07
CA SER A 408 0.49 -11.33 18.69
C SER A 408 -0.80 -10.76 18.10
N ASP A 409 -1.74 -10.37 18.96
CA ASP A 409 -3.07 -9.84 18.61
C ASP A 409 -3.05 -8.36 18.19
N ASN A 410 -1.95 -7.92 17.58
CA ASN A 410 -1.75 -6.55 17.07
C ASN A 410 -1.27 -6.51 15.61
N VAL A 411 -1.20 -7.65 14.94
CA VAL A 411 -0.82 -7.74 13.53
C VAL A 411 -2.07 -7.87 12.67
N ILE A 412 -2.15 -7.11 11.58
CA ILE A 412 -3.21 -7.27 10.57
C ILE A 412 -2.59 -7.38 9.18
N THR A 413 -2.83 -8.51 8.51
CA THR A 413 -2.30 -8.81 7.18
C THR A 413 -3.36 -8.52 6.10
N VAL A 414 -2.99 -7.74 5.09
CA VAL A 414 -3.93 -7.09 4.17
C VAL A 414 -3.74 -7.58 2.73
N GLY A 415 -4.80 -8.19 2.18
CA GLY A 415 -4.92 -8.50 0.75
C GLY A 415 -5.42 -7.30 -0.07
N ALA A 416 -5.20 -7.34 -1.38
CA ALA A 416 -5.52 -6.26 -2.31
C ALA A 416 -6.79 -6.50 -3.10
N LEU A 417 -7.56 -5.43 -3.27
CA LEU A 417 -8.72 -5.35 -4.14
C LEU A 417 -8.43 -4.53 -5.39
N SER A 418 -9.15 -4.85 -6.46
CA SER A 418 -9.33 -4.02 -7.64
C SER A 418 -10.65 -3.26 -7.59
N SER A 419 -10.78 -2.23 -8.42
CA SER A 419 -11.90 -1.30 -8.39
C SER A 419 -13.22 -1.88 -8.91
N LYS A 420 -13.23 -3.13 -9.38
CA LYS A 420 -14.40 -3.79 -9.95
C LYS A 420 -15.07 -4.69 -8.93
N TYR A 421 -16.27 -4.31 -8.48
CA TYR A 421 -17.06 -5.16 -7.60
C TYR A 421 -17.52 -6.46 -8.30
N GLY A 422 -17.61 -7.56 -7.55
CA GLY A 422 -18.03 -8.87 -8.04
C GLY A 422 -16.89 -9.89 -8.08
N SER A 423 -16.90 -10.79 -9.06
CA SER A 423 -15.94 -11.90 -9.10
C SER A 423 -14.50 -11.47 -9.35
N GLU A 424 -14.26 -10.27 -9.88
CA GLU A 424 -12.93 -9.74 -10.21
C GLU A 424 -12.45 -8.72 -9.18
N MET A 425 -13.09 -8.66 -8.00
CA MET A 425 -12.77 -7.64 -7.00
C MET A 425 -11.47 -7.90 -6.23
N VAL A 426 -11.00 -9.15 -6.16
CA VAL A 426 -9.67 -9.46 -5.62
C VAL A 426 -8.65 -9.21 -6.72
N ALA A 427 -7.63 -8.41 -6.43
CA ALA A 427 -6.57 -8.13 -7.38
C ALA A 427 -5.86 -9.45 -7.77
N THR A 428 -5.56 -9.62 -9.06
CA THR A 428 -5.04 -10.90 -9.58
C THR A 428 -3.72 -11.31 -8.95
N PHE A 429 -2.91 -10.35 -8.52
CA PHE A 429 -1.65 -10.57 -7.83
C PHE A 429 -1.81 -10.79 -6.31
N SER A 430 -2.95 -10.47 -5.70
CA SER A 430 -3.05 -10.51 -4.25
C SER A 430 -2.83 -11.92 -3.72
N ASN A 431 -1.88 -12.06 -2.80
CA ASN A 431 -1.86 -13.23 -1.94
C ASN A 431 -3.14 -13.28 -1.09
N TYR A 432 -3.49 -14.50 -0.69
CA TYR A 432 -4.68 -14.80 0.07
C TYR A 432 -4.42 -15.94 1.04
N GLY A 433 -5.27 -16.12 2.04
CA GLY A 433 -5.12 -17.19 3.01
C GLY A 433 -6.22 -17.10 4.05
N LYS A 434 -6.92 -18.19 4.33
CA LYS A 434 -7.98 -18.20 5.35
C LYS A 434 -7.42 -17.91 6.75
N ILE A 435 -6.14 -18.18 6.98
CA ILE A 435 -5.50 -18.05 8.29
C ILE A 435 -4.50 -16.90 8.29
N ASN A 436 -3.73 -16.73 7.21
CA ASN A 436 -2.62 -15.76 7.14
C ASN A 436 -2.96 -14.44 6.43
N VAL A 437 -4.22 -14.19 6.06
CA VAL A 437 -4.69 -12.89 5.56
C VAL A 437 -5.94 -12.49 6.33
N ASP A 438 -5.96 -11.31 6.94
CA ASP A 438 -7.05 -10.93 7.84
C ASP A 438 -8.20 -10.26 7.10
N VAL A 439 -7.88 -9.31 6.23
CA VAL A 439 -8.83 -8.42 5.55
C VAL A 439 -8.36 -8.09 4.14
N PHE A 440 -9.28 -7.56 3.33
CA PHE A 440 -8.95 -6.97 2.03
C PHE A 440 -9.21 -5.46 2.02
N ALA A 441 -8.41 -4.73 1.23
CA ALA A 441 -8.57 -3.29 1.01
C ALA A 441 -8.14 -2.89 -0.42
N PRO A 442 -8.55 -1.69 -0.91
CA PRO A 442 -8.11 -1.17 -2.21
C PRO A 442 -6.59 -1.19 -2.38
N GLY A 443 -6.09 -1.88 -3.42
CA GLY A 443 -4.64 -2.03 -3.64
C GLY A 443 -4.20 -2.08 -5.10
N ASP A 444 -5.11 -2.23 -6.07
CA ASP A 444 -4.79 -2.22 -7.49
C ASP A 444 -5.12 -0.88 -8.14
N ASN A 445 -4.20 -0.36 -8.96
CA ASN A 445 -4.29 0.96 -9.60
C ASN A 445 -4.67 2.09 -8.62
N ILE A 446 -3.86 2.25 -7.57
CA ILE A 446 -4.02 3.30 -6.56
C ILE A 446 -3.13 4.48 -6.94
N TYR A 447 -3.75 5.65 -7.12
CA TYR A 447 -3.06 6.91 -7.40
C TYR A 447 -2.57 7.53 -6.09
N SER A 448 -1.28 7.84 -5.99
CA SER A 448 -0.68 8.47 -4.80
C SER A 448 0.58 9.26 -5.15
N THR A 449 1.19 9.86 -4.13
CA THR A 449 2.41 10.67 -4.20
C THR A 449 3.63 9.88 -4.66
N MET A 450 4.47 10.48 -5.48
CA MET A 450 5.77 9.96 -5.93
C MET A 450 6.84 11.01 -5.62
N PRO A 451 8.13 10.65 -5.49
CA PRO A 451 9.19 11.65 -5.28
C PRO A 451 9.14 12.80 -6.28
N ASP A 452 9.71 13.95 -5.88
CA ASP A 452 9.83 15.15 -6.72
C ASP A 452 8.48 15.82 -7.09
N ASN A 453 7.49 15.72 -6.19
CA ASN A 453 6.13 16.28 -6.33
C ASN A 453 5.32 15.69 -7.50
N ASP A 454 5.59 14.44 -7.85
CA ASP A 454 4.84 13.72 -8.87
C ASP A 454 3.79 12.79 -8.25
N TYR A 455 2.95 12.18 -9.10
CA TYR A 455 1.85 11.32 -8.69
C TYR A 455 1.57 10.25 -9.74
N GLU A 456 1.52 8.98 -9.32
CA GLU A 456 1.35 7.86 -10.23
C GLU A 456 0.45 6.76 -9.65
N TYR A 457 -0.07 5.93 -10.54
CA TYR A 457 -0.77 4.70 -10.18
C TYR A 457 0.22 3.59 -9.86
N GLN A 458 0.06 2.94 -8.71
CA GLN A 458 0.75 1.69 -8.38
C GLN A 458 -0.26 0.61 -7.99
N GLY A 459 0.14 -0.65 -8.17
CA GLY A 459 -0.67 -1.82 -7.82
C GLY A 459 0.11 -2.77 -6.92
N GLY A 460 -0.47 -3.12 -5.78
CA GLY A 460 0.12 -4.05 -4.83
C GLY A 460 -0.68 -4.15 -3.53
N THR A 461 -0.50 -5.23 -2.79
CA THR A 461 -0.88 -5.29 -1.36
C THR A 461 -0.18 -4.21 -0.55
N SER A 462 0.97 -3.73 -1.03
CA SER A 462 1.66 -2.53 -0.55
C SER A 462 0.84 -1.25 -0.56
N MET A 463 -0.20 -1.14 -1.38
CA MET A 463 -1.14 -0.01 -1.41
C MET A 463 -2.38 -0.28 -0.55
N ALA A 464 -2.74 -1.56 -0.36
CA ALA A 464 -3.85 -1.97 0.50
C ALA A 464 -3.52 -1.83 2.00
N ALA A 465 -2.31 -2.22 2.41
CA ALA A 465 -1.83 -2.05 3.79
C ALA A 465 -1.93 -0.58 4.29
N PRO A 466 -1.40 0.44 3.58
CA PRO A 466 -1.49 1.83 4.03
C PRO A 466 -2.94 2.35 4.02
N ALA A 467 -3.79 1.85 3.13
CA ALA A 467 -5.22 2.14 3.17
C ALA A 467 -5.84 1.70 4.52
N VAL A 468 -5.53 0.48 4.98
CA VAL A 468 -5.97 -0.03 6.30
C VAL A 468 -5.31 0.73 7.46
N ALA A 469 -4.02 1.04 7.36
CA ALA A 469 -3.31 1.86 8.35
C ALA A 469 -3.95 3.25 8.50
N GLY A 470 -4.41 3.85 7.39
CA GLY A 470 -5.18 5.09 7.41
C GLY A 470 -6.52 4.96 8.13
N VAL A 471 -7.28 3.88 7.90
CA VAL A 471 -8.53 3.64 8.64
C VAL A 471 -8.26 3.42 10.13
N ALA A 472 -7.22 2.66 10.48
CA ALA A 472 -6.76 2.50 11.86
C ALA A 472 -6.43 3.86 12.50
N ALA A 473 -5.72 4.74 11.78
CA ALA A 473 -5.37 6.07 12.25
C ALA A 473 -6.60 6.95 12.48
N LEU A 474 -7.62 6.87 11.61
CA LEU A 474 -8.91 7.53 11.83
C LEU A 474 -9.59 7.05 13.11
N ILE A 475 -9.63 5.74 13.35
CA ILE A 475 -10.19 5.16 14.57
C ILE A 475 -9.45 5.70 15.80
N ARG A 476 -8.11 5.60 15.84
CA ARG A 476 -7.31 6.07 16.99
C ARG A 476 -7.35 7.57 17.18
N SER A 477 -7.50 8.35 16.10
CA SER A 477 -7.66 9.80 16.16
C SER A 477 -8.97 10.18 16.84
N GLN A 478 -10.08 9.51 16.51
CA GLN A 478 -11.39 9.80 17.10
C GLN A 478 -11.61 9.12 18.46
N TYR A 479 -10.99 7.96 18.69
CA TYR A 479 -11.16 7.12 19.88
C TYR A 479 -9.81 6.68 20.47
N PRO A 480 -9.01 7.61 21.01
CA PRO A 480 -7.59 7.36 21.37
C PRO A 480 -7.37 6.41 22.54
N LYS A 481 -8.43 5.95 23.21
CA LYS A 481 -8.36 4.97 24.30
C LYS A 481 -8.48 3.52 23.82
N LEU A 482 -8.84 3.31 22.55
CA LEU A 482 -8.90 1.97 21.99
C LEU A 482 -7.48 1.44 21.81
N SER A 483 -7.27 0.24 22.31
CA SER A 483 -6.03 -0.51 22.18
C SER A 483 -5.77 -0.97 20.75
N ALA A 484 -4.53 -1.31 20.41
CA ALA A 484 -4.17 -1.88 19.11
C ALA A 484 -4.99 -3.14 18.78
N SER A 485 -5.20 -4.03 19.77
CA SER A 485 -6.05 -5.21 19.63
C SER A 485 -7.51 -4.84 19.34
N GLU A 486 -8.11 -3.92 20.10
CA GLU A 486 -9.48 -3.46 19.82
C GLU A 486 -9.59 -2.85 18.41
N VAL A 487 -8.59 -2.10 17.96
CA VAL A 487 -8.58 -1.53 16.60
C VAL A 487 -8.47 -2.62 15.53
N LYS A 488 -7.61 -3.63 15.71
CA LYS A 488 -7.52 -4.80 14.82
C LYS A 488 -8.90 -5.47 14.69
N HIS A 489 -9.53 -5.80 15.82
CA HIS A 489 -10.83 -6.47 15.83
C HIS A 489 -11.93 -5.59 15.24
N ILE A 490 -11.93 -4.27 15.47
CA ILE A 490 -12.88 -3.36 14.80
C ILE A 490 -12.72 -3.41 13.28
N LEU A 491 -11.49 -3.38 12.75
CA LEU A 491 -11.25 -3.44 11.30
C LEU A 491 -11.75 -4.77 10.71
N MET A 492 -11.49 -5.88 11.39
CA MET A 492 -11.92 -7.22 10.97
C MET A 492 -13.42 -7.43 11.11
N GLU A 493 -14.06 -6.94 12.18
CA GLU A 493 -15.47 -7.25 12.48
C GLU A 493 -16.45 -6.28 11.82
N SER A 494 -16.05 -5.03 11.57
CA SER A 494 -16.94 -4.00 11.02
C SER A 494 -17.01 -3.99 9.48
N GLY A 495 -16.08 -4.68 8.82
CA GLY A 495 -15.94 -4.68 7.36
C GLY A 495 -17.14 -5.25 6.60
N LEU A 496 -17.22 -4.93 5.31
CA LEU A 496 -18.24 -5.44 4.41
C LEU A 496 -17.95 -6.91 4.08
N ALA A 497 -18.97 -7.77 4.13
CA ALA A 497 -18.85 -9.20 3.84
C ALA A 497 -19.61 -9.59 2.56
N PRO A 498 -19.02 -9.37 1.36
CA PRO A 498 -19.61 -9.82 0.11
C PRO A 498 -19.75 -11.35 0.08
N MET A 499 -20.92 -11.84 -0.33
CA MET A 499 -21.15 -13.29 -0.49
C MET A 499 -20.73 -13.82 -1.86
N ALA A 500 -20.34 -12.93 -2.78
CA ALA A 500 -19.89 -13.28 -4.11
C ALA A 500 -18.64 -14.18 -4.08
N LYS A 501 -18.56 -15.10 -5.04
CA LYS A 501 -17.31 -15.81 -5.33
C LYS A 501 -16.37 -14.89 -6.09
N VAL A 502 -15.11 -14.88 -5.68
CA VAL A 502 -14.00 -14.15 -6.30
C VAL A 502 -13.07 -15.09 -7.03
N ILE A 503 -12.51 -14.60 -8.13
CA ILE A 503 -11.43 -15.21 -8.89
C ILE A 503 -10.12 -14.89 -8.17
N LEU A 504 -9.25 -15.89 -8.06
CA LEU A 504 -7.94 -15.76 -7.41
C LEU A 504 -6.84 -15.98 -8.44
N ALA A 505 -5.68 -15.33 -8.26
CA ALA A 505 -4.51 -15.50 -9.13
C ALA A 505 -4.76 -15.22 -10.64
N GLY A 506 -5.85 -14.50 -10.98
CA GLY A 506 -6.31 -14.34 -12.36
C GLY A 506 -6.81 -15.63 -13.05
N ASP A 507 -6.98 -16.73 -12.30
CA ASP A 507 -7.44 -18.01 -12.82
C ASP A 507 -8.94 -18.22 -12.51
N ALA A 508 -9.79 -18.07 -13.53
CA ALA A 508 -11.23 -18.24 -13.40
C ALA A 508 -11.68 -19.65 -12.95
N SER A 509 -10.79 -20.64 -12.98
CA SER A 509 -11.05 -21.97 -12.41
C SER A 509 -10.89 -22.01 -10.88
N ILE A 510 -10.15 -21.07 -10.31
CA ILE A 510 -9.92 -20.93 -8.88
C ILE A 510 -10.84 -19.85 -8.32
N THR A 511 -11.99 -20.27 -7.81
CA THR A 511 -12.97 -19.36 -7.19
C THR A 511 -13.31 -19.74 -5.76
N LYS A 512 -13.26 -18.76 -4.85
CA LYS A 512 -13.62 -18.92 -3.42
C LYS A 512 -14.45 -17.72 -2.95
N THR A 513 -15.06 -17.81 -1.77
CA THR A 513 -15.67 -16.64 -1.11
C THR A 513 -14.65 -15.97 -0.20
N LEU A 514 -14.82 -14.70 0.16
CA LEU A 514 -13.87 -13.99 1.03
C LEU A 514 -13.60 -14.71 2.36
N ASN A 515 -14.63 -15.31 3.00
CA ASN A 515 -14.47 -16.11 4.24
C ASN A 515 -13.61 -17.38 4.08
N ASN A 516 -13.24 -17.76 2.85
CA ASN A 516 -12.36 -18.89 2.56
C ASN A 516 -10.98 -18.46 2.04
N VAL A 517 -10.73 -17.14 1.98
CA VAL A 517 -9.47 -16.55 1.50
C VAL A 517 -8.94 -15.43 2.42
N SER A 518 -9.63 -15.17 3.52
CA SER A 518 -9.20 -14.33 4.65
C SER A 518 -9.89 -14.75 5.94
N THR A 519 -9.28 -14.43 7.08
CA THR A 519 -9.77 -14.69 8.43
C THR A 519 -11.13 -14.03 8.68
N SER A 520 -11.26 -12.73 8.37
CA SER A 520 -12.51 -12.00 8.58
C SER A 520 -13.55 -12.24 7.49
N GLY A 521 -13.07 -12.59 6.28
CA GLY A 521 -13.90 -12.64 5.10
C GLY A 521 -14.45 -11.30 4.63
N LYS A 522 -13.78 -10.19 5.00
CA LYS A 522 -14.32 -8.84 4.84
C LYS A 522 -13.37 -7.88 4.13
N ILE A 523 -14.00 -6.86 3.56
CA ILE A 523 -13.39 -5.66 3.01
C ILE A 523 -13.44 -4.57 4.08
N VAL A 524 -12.31 -3.92 4.36
CA VAL A 524 -12.26 -2.82 5.35
C VAL A 524 -13.20 -1.68 4.95
N ASN A 525 -13.94 -1.14 5.92
CA ASN A 525 -14.89 -0.05 5.71
C ASN A 525 -14.80 0.98 6.83
N ALA A 526 -14.28 2.17 6.53
CA ALA A 526 -14.04 3.24 7.49
C ALA A 526 -15.32 3.74 8.18
N TYR A 527 -16.43 3.82 7.43
CA TYR A 527 -17.71 4.27 7.98
C TYR A 527 -18.23 3.29 9.04
N ASN A 528 -18.28 2.00 8.72
CA ASN A 528 -18.68 0.96 9.69
C ASN A 528 -17.70 0.88 10.87
N ALA A 529 -16.40 0.97 10.61
CA ALA A 529 -15.38 0.90 11.64
C ALA A 529 -15.53 2.01 12.68
N LEU A 530 -15.81 3.24 12.28
CA LEU A 530 -16.03 4.35 13.21
C LEU A 530 -17.32 4.21 14.04
N ILE A 531 -18.36 3.57 13.49
CA ILE A 531 -19.59 3.25 14.23
C ILE A 531 -19.30 2.19 15.28
N MET A 532 -18.56 1.14 14.92
CA MET A 532 -18.18 0.08 15.85
C MET A 532 -17.26 0.61 16.95
N ALA A 533 -16.28 1.43 16.59
CA ALA A 533 -15.38 2.11 17.53
C ALA A 533 -16.12 3.00 18.55
N ASP A 534 -17.16 3.73 18.12
CA ASP A 534 -18.03 4.48 19.05
C ASP A 534 -18.70 3.57 20.08
N ASN A 535 -19.18 2.41 19.64
CA ASN A 535 -19.87 1.46 20.51
C ASN A 535 -18.91 0.74 21.46
N VAL A 536 -17.72 0.34 20.99
CA VAL A 536 -16.68 -0.28 21.82
C VAL A 536 -16.17 0.73 22.86
N SER A 537 -15.83 1.96 22.45
CA SER A 537 -15.34 3.01 23.36
C SER A 537 -16.35 3.41 24.44
N LYS A 538 -17.65 3.20 24.20
CA LYS A 538 -18.74 3.40 25.18
C LYS A 538 -19.07 2.14 26.00
N GLY A 539 -18.37 1.02 25.77
CA GLY A 539 -18.60 -0.26 26.44
C GLY A 539 -19.93 -0.93 26.07
N LYS A 540 -20.54 -0.56 24.93
CA LYS A 540 -21.78 -1.18 24.43
C LYS A 540 -21.52 -2.51 23.73
N ILE A 541 -20.37 -2.61 23.08
CA ILE A 541 -19.84 -3.83 22.47
C ILE A 541 -18.54 -4.15 23.21
N LYS A 542 -18.33 -5.44 23.49
CA LYS A 542 -17.04 -5.96 23.96
C LYS A 542 -16.48 -6.82 22.86
N ILE A 543 -15.22 -6.58 22.53
CA ILE A 543 -14.41 -7.35 21.59
C ILE A 543 -13.21 -7.90 22.35
#